data_AF-A0A9C6WB11-F1
#
_entry.id   AF-A0A9C6WB11-F1
#
_cell.length_a   1.000
_cell.length_b   1.000
_cell.length_c   1.000
_cell.angle_alpha   90.00
_cell.angle_beta   90.00
_cell.angle_gamma   90.00
#
_symmetry.space_group_name_H-M   'P 1'
#
loop_
_entity.id
_entity.type
_entity.pdbx_description
1 polymer ?
#
loop_
_entity_poly.entity_id
_entity_poly.type
_entity_poly.pdbx_seq_one_letter_code
_entity_poly.pdbx_strand_id
1 'polypeptide(L)'
;MELRSMSDALQFHAQLLKGGTQNDDAARNVSKLFTFAALSPCGNLSYARLLLRSIPRPNSYYYNTIIRAYSRSPDPTHHFHALSLFLSMIHYQPLQPDNFTYPFLLKCLARLKLTPQGKQIHALITKTGFGSDQYIQNALIHMYSEFGELGFAREVFDRMPLRDVVSWTSMIDGLVNADRHVDALALFDSMLKAGIEVNDATVMSVLRACAETGALSVGKKVHMIVKEKRIDSKANVGTALVDMYAKSGCLESARNVFDNVVDKDVFVWTAMISALASHGMCQEAIGMFAEMETCRIEPDERTMTAVLSACRNSGLVNEAYVFLNDVPKRYGIEPTIQHFGCVVDLLARAGRLKEAEDFINTMPIKPDAVLWRTMIWACKLHGDTDRAGRLMKHLKLRKRTADDDSGSYILVSNVYASAGKWCNKAEVRELMNRRGLTKPPGCSRIEVDGTVCEFSMGDYSHPEAEKIYDKLDQIVDEIRKGGYNPRVSEVLLEMDDEDKAIQLLHHSEKLALAYGLIRNRQGSEIRIVKNLRSCEDCHEFMKLVSKIYQKRIIVRDRIRFHHFKNGDCSCKDYW
;
A
#
# COMPACT_ATOMS: atom_id res chain seq x y z
N MET A 1 -25.26 40.01 -3.43
CA MET A 1 -24.93 39.40 -2.13
C MET A 1 -24.10 38.14 -2.34
N GLU A 2 -22.91 38.06 -1.77
CA GLU A 2 -22.10 36.83 -1.68
C GLU A 2 -22.62 35.99 -0.51
N LEU A 3 -22.84 34.69 -0.73
CA LEU A 3 -23.28 33.78 0.32
C LEU A 3 -22.04 33.18 0.96
N ARG A 4 -21.79 33.45 2.24
CA ARG A 4 -20.62 32.95 2.98
C ARG A 4 -21.01 31.98 4.10
N SER A 5 -22.24 32.07 4.60
CA SER A 5 -22.78 31.19 5.62
C SER A 5 -24.19 30.66 5.28
N MET A 6 -24.63 29.60 5.98
CA MET A 6 -26.02 29.14 5.91
C MET A 6 -27.01 30.21 6.40
N SER A 7 -26.60 31.08 7.33
CA SER A 7 -27.44 32.20 7.78
C SER A 7 -27.73 33.16 6.62
N ASP A 8 -26.68 33.55 5.88
CA ASP A 8 -26.80 34.42 4.70
C ASP A 8 -27.69 33.77 3.65
N ALA A 9 -27.54 32.46 3.43
CA ALA A 9 -28.31 31.69 2.46
C ALA A 9 -29.80 31.64 2.83
N LEU A 10 -30.14 31.42 4.10
CA LEU A 10 -31.53 31.41 4.57
C LEU A 10 -32.16 32.81 4.52
N GLN A 11 -31.40 33.85 4.86
CA GLN A 11 -31.86 35.23 4.73
C GLN A 11 -32.10 35.61 3.26
N PHE A 12 -31.18 35.22 2.37
CA PHE A 12 -31.31 35.41 0.93
C PHE A 12 -32.51 34.64 0.38
N HIS A 13 -32.75 33.41 0.82
CA HIS A 13 -33.95 32.65 0.45
C HIS A 13 -35.24 33.34 0.89
N ALA A 14 -35.29 33.88 2.11
CA ALA A 14 -36.45 34.63 2.59
C ALA A 14 -36.71 35.91 1.78
N GLN A 15 -35.67 36.61 1.35
CA GLN A 15 -35.78 37.76 0.46
C GLN A 15 -36.35 37.37 -0.91
N LEU A 16 -35.92 36.23 -1.47
CA LEU A 16 -36.45 35.72 -2.73
C LEU A 16 -37.95 35.39 -2.64
N LEU A 17 -38.39 34.82 -1.52
CA LEU A 17 -39.81 34.53 -1.28
C LEU A 17 -40.66 35.80 -1.14
N LYS A 18 -40.12 36.86 -0.52
CA LYS A 18 -40.84 38.14 -0.32
C LYS A 18 -40.87 39.03 -1.57
N GLY A 19 -39.88 38.93 -2.45
CA GLY A 19 -39.70 39.84 -3.60
C GLY A 19 -40.63 39.62 -4.79
N GLY A 20 -41.35 38.48 -4.87
CA GLY A 20 -42.21 38.13 -6.01
C GLY A 20 -41.42 37.79 -7.28
N THR A 21 -41.89 36.78 -8.02
CA THR A 21 -41.26 36.22 -9.23
C THR A 21 -41.43 37.09 -10.49
N GLN A 22 -41.30 38.42 -10.39
CA GLN A 22 -41.43 39.33 -11.54
C GLN A 22 -40.09 39.82 -12.12
N ASN A 23 -38.95 39.31 -11.66
CA ASN A 23 -37.63 39.65 -12.18
C ASN A 23 -36.99 38.48 -12.91
N ASP A 24 -36.43 38.73 -14.10
CA ASP A 24 -35.61 37.79 -14.88
C ASP A 24 -34.42 37.20 -14.08
N ASP A 25 -34.02 37.88 -12.99
CA ASP A 25 -32.98 37.46 -12.07
C ASP A 25 -33.40 36.36 -11.06
N ALA A 26 -34.68 36.00 -10.97
CA ALA A 26 -35.17 35.04 -9.97
C ALA A 26 -34.59 33.62 -10.17
N ALA A 27 -34.56 33.11 -11.40
CA ALA A 27 -33.99 31.79 -11.71
C ALA A 27 -32.48 31.73 -11.43
N ARG A 28 -31.76 32.82 -11.73
CA ARG A 28 -30.33 32.97 -11.44
C ARG A 28 -30.07 32.95 -9.92
N ASN A 29 -30.90 33.65 -9.15
CA ASN A 29 -30.77 33.72 -7.71
C ASN A 29 -31.08 32.38 -7.02
N VAL A 30 -32.10 31.65 -7.50
CA VAL A 30 -32.39 30.27 -7.04
C VAL A 30 -31.23 29.33 -7.37
N SER A 31 -30.67 29.40 -8.58
CA SER A 31 -29.50 28.61 -8.97
C SER A 31 -28.28 28.90 -8.11
N LYS A 32 -28.05 30.18 -7.77
CA LYS A 32 -26.97 30.62 -6.88
C LYS A 32 -27.13 30.07 -5.47
N LEU A 33 -28.34 30.20 -4.90
CA LEU A 33 -28.67 29.65 -3.59
C LEU A 33 -28.49 28.13 -3.56
N PHE A 34 -28.99 27.43 -4.58
CA PHE A 34 -28.88 25.98 -4.72
C PHE A 34 -27.43 25.51 -4.80
N THR A 35 -26.61 26.16 -5.64
CA THR A 35 -25.20 25.84 -5.81
C THR A 35 -24.42 26.03 -4.52
N PHE A 36 -24.69 27.12 -3.79
CA PHE A 36 -24.09 27.33 -2.47
C PHE A 36 -24.48 26.20 -1.51
N ALA A 37 -25.77 25.89 -1.39
CA ALA A 37 -26.24 24.85 -0.49
C ALA A 37 -25.67 23.45 -0.83
N ALA A 38 -25.51 23.14 -2.12
CA ALA A 38 -25.04 21.83 -2.56
C ALA A 38 -23.51 21.68 -2.56
N LEU A 39 -22.76 22.69 -3.04
CA LEU A 39 -21.33 22.54 -3.34
C LEU A 39 -20.41 23.32 -2.39
N SER A 40 -20.91 24.26 -1.60
CA SER A 40 -20.09 25.00 -0.64
C SER A 40 -19.69 24.11 0.54
N PRO A 41 -18.46 24.23 1.08
CA PRO A 41 -18.08 23.59 2.34
C PRO A 41 -18.99 24.01 3.51
N CYS A 42 -19.51 25.25 3.46
CA CYS A 42 -20.46 25.78 4.43
C CYS A 42 -21.93 25.55 4.03
N GLY A 43 -22.19 24.76 2.99
CA GLY A 43 -23.52 24.43 2.51
C GLY A 43 -24.22 23.35 3.35
N ASN A 44 -25.43 22.98 2.94
CA ASN A 44 -26.20 21.92 3.57
C ASN A 44 -26.92 21.10 2.50
N LEU A 45 -26.49 19.85 2.30
CA LEU A 45 -27.02 18.94 1.28
C LEU A 45 -28.50 18.61 1.48
N SER A 46 -28.93 18.46 2.74
CA SER A 46 -30.34 18.21 3.06
C SER A 46 -31.20 19.41 2.67
N TYR A 47 -30.72 20.62 2.91
CA TYR A 47 -31.38 21.85 2.48
C TYR A 47 -31.38 22.00 0.96
N ALA A 48 -30.29 21.70 0.27
CA ALA A 48 -30.24 21.67 -1.19
C ALA A 48 -31.29 20.69 -1.77
N ARG A 49 -31.46 19.52 -1.15
CA ARG A 49 -32.49 18.55 -1.55
C ARG A 49 -33.91 19.07 -1.35
N LEU A 50 -34.16 19.84 -0.28
CA LEU A 50 -35.44 20.51 -0.07
C LEU A 50 -35.69 21.56 -1.15
N LEU A 51 -34.69 22.38 -1.48
CA LEU A 51 -34.79 23.36 -2.57
C LEU A 51 -35.11 22.68 -3.90
N LEU A 52 -34.47 21.54 -4.22
CA LEU A 52 -34.75 20.79 -5.45
C LEU A 52 -36.23 20.41 -5.56
N ARG A 53 -36.82 19.93 -4.47
CA ARG A 53 -38.24 19.52 -4.41
C ARG A 53 -39.20 20.69 -4.54
N SER A 54 -38.78 21.88 -4.12
CA SER A 54 -39.59 23.11 -4.20
C SER A 54 -39.54 23.78 -5.57
N ILE A 55 -38.62 23.40 -6.46
CA ILE A 55 -38.53 23.96 -7.81
C ILE A 55 -39.63 23.32 -8.69
N PRO A 56 -40.54 24.10 -9.31
CA PRO A 56 -41.65 23.53 -10.07
C PRO A 56 -41.26 22.73 -11.31
N ARG A 57 -40.16 23.10 -11.98
CA ARG A 57 -39.62 22.44 -13.18
C ARG A 57 -38.09 22.35 -13.10
N PRO A 58 -37.54 21.39 -12.35
CA PRO A 58 -36.10 21.23 -12.24
C PRO A 58 -35.53 20.69 -13.56
N ASN A 59 -34.49 21.32 -14.07
CA ASN A 59 -33.75 20.88 -15.25
C ASN A 59 -32.52 20.03 -14.87
N SER A 60 -31.80 19.47 -15.86
CA SER A 60 -30.62 18.62 -15.64
C SER A 60 -29.54 19.26 -14.79
N TYR A 61 -29.40 20.59 -14.83
CA TYR A 61 -28.41 21.33 -14.02
C TYR A 61 -28.58 21.08 -12.51
N TYR A 62 -29.80 21.12 -11.98
CA TYR A 62 -30.02 20.93 -10.55
C TYR A 62 -29.76 19.48 -10.12
N TYR A 63 -30.16 18.49 -10.94
CA TYR A 63 -29.88 17.08 -10.71
C TYR A 63 -28.38 16.79 -10.76
N ASN A 64 -27.68 17.26 -11.80
CA ASN A 64 -26.24 17.08 -11.95
C ASN A 64 -25.46 17.73 -10.79
N THR A 65 -25.89 18.90 -10.33
CA THR A 65 -25.26 19.62 -9.22
C THR A 65 -25.36 18.84 -7.91
N ILE A 66 -26.54 18.29 -7.57
CA ILE A 66 -26.71 17.53 -6.33
C ILE A 66 -26.11 16.11 -6.42
N ILE A 67 -26.15 15.46 -7.59
CA ILE A 67 -25.47 14.17 -7.82
C ILE A 67 -23.97 14.34 -7.66
N ARG A 68 -23.39 15.40 -8.23
CA ARG A 68 -21.99 15.78 -8.02
C ARG A 68 -21.67 16.00 -6.55
N ALA A 69 -22.53 16.71 -5.83
CA ALA A 69 -22.35 16.98 -4.42
C ALA A 69 -22.36 15.69 -3.58
N TYR A 70 -23.33 14.81 -3.81
CA TYR A 70 -23.39 13.50 -3.17
C TYR A 70 -22.20 12.61 -3.49
N SER A 71 -21.69 12.62 -4.73
CA SER A 71 -20.49 11.84 -5.12
C SER A 71 -19.18 12.28 -4.42
N ARG A 72 -19.20 13.45 -3.78
CA ARG A 72 -18.07 14.00 -3.02
C ARG A 72 -18.23 13.80 -1.52
N SER A 73 -19.39 13.34 -1.08
CA SER A 73 -19.65 13.16 0.35
C SER A 73 -18.89 11.94 0.89
N PRO A 74 -18.34 12.03 2.11
CA PRO A 74 -17.77 10.86 2.78
C PRO A 74 -18.85 9.87 3.25
N ASP A 75 -20.09 10.30 3.40
CA ASP A 75 -21.20 9.45 3.86
C ASP A 75 -21.69 8.51 2.74
N PRO A 76 -21.59 7.18 2.91
CA PRO A 76 -22.04 6.21 1.91
C PRO A 76 -23.51 6.31 1.53
N THR A 77 -24.38 6.79 2.43
CA THR A 77 -25.82 6.94 2.17
C THR A 77 -26.08 7.96 1.06
N HIS A 78 -25.24 8.98 0.95
CA HIS A 78 -25.34 9.98 -0.11
C HIS A 78 -25.07 9.39 -1.50
N HIS A 79 -24.22 8.38 -1.63
CA HIS A 79 -24.04 7.68 -2.91
C HIS A 79 -25.32 6.97 -3.37
N PHE A 80 -26.07 6.36 -2.44
CA PHE A 80 -27.40 5.79 -2.74
C PHE A 80 -28.42 6.87 -3.11
N HIS A 81 -28.38 8.03 -2.45
CA HIS A 81 -29.22 9.17 -2.81
C HIS A 81 -28.93 9.70 -4.22
N ALA A 82 -27.66 9.72 -4.65
CA ALA A 82 -27.29 10.06 -6.02
C ALA A 82 -27.89 9.09 -7.04
N LEU A 83 -27.82 7.78 -6.77
CA LEU A 83 -28.42 6.74 -7.61
C LEU A 83 -29.95 6.90 -7.67
N SER A 84 -30.61 7.16 -6.55
CA SER A 84 -32.06 7.39 -6.50
C SER A 84 -32.47 8.64 -7.31
N LEU A 85 -31.71 9.72 -7.23
CA LEU A 85 -31.97 10.93 -8.02
C LEU A 85 -31.76 10.71 -9.52
N PHE A 86 -30.74 9.93 -9.89
CA PHE A 86 -30.55 9.51 -11.28
C PHE A 86 -31.75 8.71 -11.79
N LEU A 87 -32.26 7.76 -11.01
CA LEU A 87 -33.45 7.00 -11.37
C LEU A 87 -34.68 7.93 -11.51
N SER A 88 -34.87 8.89 -10.61
CA SER A 88 -35.94 9.89 -10.75
C SER A 88 -35.79 10.75 -12.02
N MET A 89 -34.56 11.11 -12.38
CA MET A 89 -34.25 11.89 -13.58
C MET A 89 -34.63 11.14 -14.86
N ILE A 90 -34.30 9.85 -14.99
CA ILE A 90 -34.64 9.04 -16.18
C ILE A 90 -36.14 8.74 -16.30
N HIS A 91 -36.88 8.76 -15.18
CA HIS A 91 -38.33 8.53 -15.19
C HIS A 91 -39.14 9.79 -15.55
N TYR A 92 -38.57 10.98 -15.37
CA TYR A 92 -39.25 12.24 -15.64
C TYR A 92 -38.93 12.75 -17.04
N GLN A 93 -39.80 12.49 -18.03
CA GLN A 93 -39.68 13.17 -19.33
C GLN A 93 -39.94 14.67 -19.15
N PRO A 94 -39.11 15.60 -19.71
CA PRO A 94 -38.13 15.43 -20.79
C PRO A 94 -36.65 15.31 -20.34
N LEU A 95 -36.35 15.02 -19.08
CA LEU A 95 -34.97 14.97 -18.58
C LEU A 95 -34.23 13.74 -19.13
N GLN A 96 -32.99 13.95 -19.56
CA GLN A 96 -32.09 12.89 -20.01
C GLN A 96 -30.73 13.06 -19.34
N PRO A 97 -30.10 11.97 -18.88
CA PRO A 97 -28.72 12.01 -18.41
C PRO A 97 -27.79 12.54 -19.50
N ASP A 98 -26.82 13.34 -19.09
CA ASP A 98 -25.84 13.96 -19.99
C ASP A 98 -24.41 13.66 -19.55
N ASN A 99 -23.44 14.26 -20.25
CA ASN A 99 -22.02 14.13 -19.97
C ASN A 99 -21.61 14.65 -18.58
N PHE A 100 -22.45 15.44 -17.90
CA PHE A 100 -22.24 15.88 -16.53
C PHE A 100 -22.92 14.97 -15.49
N THR A 101 -23.81 14.07 -15.89
CA THR A 101 -24.46 13.10 -14.99
C THR A 101 -23.57 11.89 -14.73
N TYR A 102 -23.11 11.23 -15.80
CA TYR A 102 -22.48 9.90 -15.72
C TYR A 102 -21.19 9.84 -14.89
N PRO A 103 -20.23 10.79 -14.99
CA PRO A 103 -18.97 10.70 -14.25
C PRO A 103 -19.15 10.62 -12.72
N PHE A 104 -20.08 11.40 -12.19
CA PHE A 104 -20.38 11.40 -10.75
C PHE A 104 -21.17 10.16 -10.33
N LEU A 105 -22.04 9.64 -11.21
CA LEU A 105 -22.74 8.39 -10.98
C LEU A 105 -21.77 7.19 -10.91
N LEU A 106 -20.83 7.11 -11.86
CA LEU A 106 -19.78 6.10 -11.88
C LEU A 106 -18.91 6.17 -10.62
N LYS A 107 -18.58 7.37 -10.14
CA LYS A 107 -17.89 7.57 -8.87
C LYS A 107 -18.67 7.00 -7.67
N CYS A 108 -19.98 7.25 -7.60
CA CYS A 108 -20.84 6.67 -6.55
C CYS A 108 -20.85 5.14 -6.62
N LEU A 109 -20.99 4.56 -7.81
CA LEU A 109 -20.98 3.11 -8.03
C LEU A 109 -19.64 2.48 -7.61
N ALA A 110 -18.53 3.13 -7.96
CA ALA A 110 -17.19 2.72 -7.56
C ALA A 110 -17.03 2.69 -6.04
N ARG A 111 -17.51 3.73 -5.33
CA ARG A 111 -17.48 3.79 -3.86
C ARG A 111 -18.36 2.73 -3.19
N LEU A 112 -19.48 2.39 -3.82
CA LEU A 112 -20.41 1.37 -3.31
C LEU A 112 -20.07 -0.06 -3.77
N LYS A 113 -19.05 -0.23 -4.63
CA LYS A 113 -18.67 -1.53 -5.24
C LYS A 113 -19.83 -2.25 -5.92
N LEU A 114 -20.74 -1.50 -6.56
CA LEU A 114 -21.93 -2.03 -7.26
C LEU A 114 -21.59 -2.45 -8.70
N THR A 115 -20.83 -3.54 -8.85
CA THR A 115 -20.30 -4.00 -10.14
C THR A 115 -21.37 -4.27 -11.20
N PRO A 116 -22.48 -4.99 -10.92
CA PRO A 116 -23.52 -5.24 -11.93
C PRO A 116 -24.16 -3.96 -12.45
N GLN A 117 -24.49 -3.03 -11.56
CA GLN A 117 -25.09 -1.74 -11.88
C GLN A 117 -24.10 -0.85 -12.65
N GLY A 118 -22.80 -0.88 -12.29
CA GLY A 118 -21.74 -0.23 -13.05
C GLY A 118 -21.70 -0.67 -14.51
N LYS A 119 -21.77 -1.99 -14.76
CA LYS A 119 -21.82 -2.55 -16.13
C LYS A 119 -23.09 -2.14 -16.88
N GLN A 120 -24.25 -2.08 -16.20
CA GLN A 120 -25.50 -1.57 -16.78
C GLN A 120 -25.41 -0.08 -17.17
N ILE A 121 -24.82 0.75 -16.31
CA ILE A 121 -24.62 2.18 -16.59
C ILE A 121 -23.61 2.39 -17.72
N HIS A 122 -22.54 1.60 -17.79
CA HIS A 122 -21.62 1.63 -18.94
C HIS A 122 -22.35 1.29 -20.24
N ALA A 123 -23.18 0.23 -20.27
CA ALA A 123 -23.98 -0.10 -21.45
C ALA A 123 -24.95 1.03 -21.83
N LEU A 124 -25.54 1.72 -20.84
CA LEU A 124 -26.39 2.89 -21.08
C LEU A 124 -25.60 4.04 -21.71
N ILE A 125 -24.43 4.39 -21.16
CA ILE A 125 -23.52 5.42 -21.70
C ILE A 125 -23.20 5.16 -23.18
N THR A 126 -22.91 3.90 -23.53
CA THR A 126 -22.64 3.53 -24.92
C THR A 126 -23.87 3.71 -25.79
N LYS A 127 -25.05 3.27 -25.33
CA LYS A 127 -26.31 3.38 -26.08
C LYS A 127 -26.79 4.82 -26.27
N THR A 128 -26.51 5.70 -25.32
CA THR A 128 -26.89 7.13 -25.40
C THR A 128 -25.88 7.99 -26.15
N GLY A 129 -24.83 7.40 -26.72
CA GLY A 129 -23.87 8.10 -27.58
C GLY A 129 -22.73 8.80 -26.83
N PHE A 130 -22.62 8.61 -25.50
CA PHE A 130 -21.56 9.22 -24.68
C PHE A 130 -20.33 8.32 -24.53
N GLY A 131 -20.27 7.16 -25.18
CA GLY A 131 -19.17 6.19 -25.05
C GLY A 131 -17.80 6.71 -25.51
N SER A 132 -17.76 7.78 -26.31
CA SER A 132 -16.53 8.43 -26.78
C SER A 132 -16.19 9.70 -26.01
N ASP A 133 -16.98 10.08 -25.00
CA ASP A 133 -16.69 11.24 -24.14
C ASP A 133 -15.50 10.93 -23.22
N GLN A 134 -14.42 11.71 -23.36
CA GLN A 134 -13.17 11.48 -22.64
C GLN A 134 -13.33 11.56 -21.12
N TYR A 135 -14.18 12.45 -20.62
CA TYR A 135 -14.38 12.62 -19.18
C TYR A 135 -15.12 11.42 -18.60
N ILE A 136 -16.08 10.86 -19.34
CA ILE A 136 -16.77 9.63 -18.98
C ILE A 136 -15.83 8.41 -19.08
N GLN A 137 -15.01 8.30 -20.13
CA GLN A 137 -14.03 7.23 -20.27
C GLN A 137 -13.04 7.20 -19.10
N ASN A 138 -12.55 8.36 -18.68
CA ASN A 138 -11.71 8.49 -17.47
C ASN A 138 -12.43 8.02 -16.20
N ALA A 139 -13.72 8.37 -16.04
CA ALA A 139 -14.53 7.90 -14.91
C ALA A 139 -14.82 6.38 -14.95
N LEU A 140 -14.95 5.79 -16.16
CA LEU A 140 -15.09 4.35 -16.34
C LEU A 140 -13.82 3.59 -15.96
N ILE A 141 -12.63 4.10 -16.35
CA ILE A 141 -11.34 3.53 -15.95
C ILE A 141 -11.23 3.47 -14.43
N HIS A 142 -11.52 4.58 -13.74
CA HIS A 142 -11.53 4.63 -12.29
C HIS A 142 -12.55 3.64 -11.70
N MET A 143 -13.79 3.60 -12.21
CA MET A 143 -14.83 2.70 -11.70
C MET A 143 -14.43 1.23 -11.81
N TYR A 144 -13.95 0.79 -12.98
CA TYR A 144 -13.51 -0.60 -13.17
C TYR A 144 -12.29 -0.94 -12.31
N SER A 145 -11.35 0.00 -12.15
CA SER A 145 -10.20 -0.18 -11.27
C SER A 145 -10.63 -0.39 -9.81
N GLU A 146 -11.59 0.41 -9.34
CA GLU A 146 -12.18 0.25 -8.00
C GLU A 146 -12.94 -1.09 -7.84
N PHE A 147 -13.50 -1.65 -8.91
CA PHE A 147 -14.10 -2.99 -8.86
C PHE A 147 -13.08 -4.13 -8.86
N GLY A 148 -11.78 -3.86 -9.00
CA GLY A 148 -10.74 -4.87 -9.21
C GLY A 148 -10.75 -5.47 -10.62
N GLU A 149 -11.53 -4.91 -11.53
CA GLU A 149 -11.78 -5.39 -12.89
C GLU A 149 -10.83 -4.70 -13.88
N LEU A 150 -9.52 -4.78 -13.60
CA LEU A 150 -8.48 -4.03 -14.32
C LEU A 150 -8.42 -4.34 -15.83
N GLY A 151 -8.85 -5.53 -16.24
CA GLY A 151 -8.96 -5.89 -17.66
C GLY A 151 -9.91 -4.95 -18.40
N PHE A 152 -11.11 -4.72 -17.85
CA PHE A 152 -12.07 -3.79 -18.42
C PHE A 152 -11.60 -2.33 -18.35
N ALA A 153 -10.94 -1.95 -17.24
CA ALA A 153 -10.33 -0.61 -17.15
C ALA A 153 -9.30 -0.39 -18.27
N ARG A 154 -8.46 -1.42 -18.52
CA ARG A 154 -7.45 -1.39 -19.57
C ARG A 154 -8.06 -1.37 -20.96
N GLU A 155 -9.12 -2.14 -21.21
CA GLU A 155 -9.84 -2.11 -22.50
C GLU A 155 -10.42 -0.73 -22.80
N VAL A 156 -11.03 -0.07 -21.80
CA VAL A 156 -11.54 1.30 -21.97
C VAL A 156 -10.39 2.23 -22.34
N PHE A 157 -9.28 2.18 -21.58
CA PHE A 157 -8.08 2.98 -21.83
C PHE A 157 -7.48 2.73 -23.22
N ASP A 158 -7.33 1.48 -23.64
CA ASP A 158 -6.73 1.10 -24.93
C ASP A 158 -7.63 1.49 -26.12
N ARG A 159 -8.95 1.62 -25.93
CA ARG A 159 -9.90 2.09 -26.96
C ARG A 159 -10.04 3.61 -27.05
N MET A 160 -9.48 4.38 -26.11
CA MET A 160 -9.55 5.84 -26.17
C MET A 160 -8.77 6.37 -27.39
N PRO A 161 -9.40 7.17 -28.27
CA PRO A 161 -8.72 7.74 -29.44
C PRO A 161 -7.67 8.80 -29.05
N LEU A 162 -7.95 9.55 -27.97
CA LEU A 162 -7.06 10.54 -27.39
C LEU A 162 -6.98 10.29 -25.88
N ARG A 163 -5.77 10.20 -25.36
CA ARG A 163 -5.49 9.99 -23.93
C ARG A 163 -4.80 11.22 -23.38
N ASP A 164 -5.42 11.84 -22.38
CA ASP A 164 -4.83 12.97 -21.67
C ASP A 164 -4.14 12.51 -20.39
N VAL A 165 -3.50 13.45 -19.68
CA VAL A 165 -2.87 13.18 -18.38
C VAL A 165 -3.81 12.48 -17.40
N VAL A 166 -5.12 12.74 -17.45
CA VAL A 166 -6.11 12.13 -16.55
C VAL A 166 -6.35 10.67 -16.91
N SER A 167 -6.43 10.33 -18.20
CA SER A 167 -6.54 8.94 -18.68
C SER A 167 -5.36 8.10 -18.21
N TRP A 168 -4.13 8.59 -18.45
CA TRP A 168 -2.90 7.89 -18.04
C TRP A 168 -2.80 7.76 -16.52
N THR A 169 -3.06 8.84 -15.79
CA THR A 169 -2.98 8.84 -14.32
C THR A 169 -4.01 7.91 -13.70
N SER A 170 -5.24 7.86 -14.24
CA SER A 170 -6.31 7.01 -13.72
C SER A 170 -5.98 5.52 -13.91
N MET A 171 -5.39 5.14 -15.05
CA MET A 171 -4.95 3.77 -15.29
C MET A 171 -3.73 3.40 -14.44
N ILE A 172 -2.74 4.30 -14.32
CA ILE A 172 -1.57 4.10 -13.44
C ILE A 172 -2.03 3.93 -11.99
N ASP A 173 -2.86 4.82 -11.47
CA ASP A 173 -3.33 4.74 -10.08
C ASP A 173 -4.15 3.47 -9.83
N GLY A 174 -5.00 3.08 -10.79
CA GLY A 174 -5.73 1.82 -10.75
C GLY A 174 -4.82 0.59 -10.64
N LEU A 175 -3.72 0.55 -11.41
CA LEU A 175 -2.71 -0.51 -11.32
C LEU A 175 -2.00 -0.51 -9.97
N VAL A 176 -1.63 0.68 -9.45
CA VAL A 176 -0.95 0.79 -8.15
C VAL A 176 -1.86 0.39 -7.00
N ASN A 177 -3.15 0.75 -7.03
CA ASN A 177 -4.12 0.37 -6.01
C ASN A 177 -4.45 -1.13 -6.01
N ALA A 178 -4.14 -1.83 -7.10
CA ALA A 178 -4.32 -3.27 -7.23
C ALA A 178 -2.98 -4.05 -7.12
N ASP A 179 -1.97 -3.44 -6.49
CA ASP A 179 -0.64 -4.02 -6.26
C ASP A 179 0.13 -4.44 -7.53
N ARG A 180 -0.28 -3.97 -8.71
CA ARG A 180 0.37 -4.20 -10.01
C ARG A 180 1.42 -3.13 -10.32
N HIS A 181 2.34 -2.94 -9.40
CA HIS A 181 3.29 -1.82 -9.46
C HIS A 181 4.24 -1.87 -10.66
N VAL A 182 4.72 -3.05 -11.08
CA VAL A 182 5.59 -3.19 -12.26
C VAL A 182 4.89 -2.74 -13.53
N ASP A 183 3.62 -3.13 -13.71
CA ASP A 183 2.80 -2.69 -14.85
C ASP A 183 2.54 -1.19 -14.82
N ALA A 184 2.33 -0.62 -13.63
CA ALA A 184 2.16 0.82 -13.46
C ALA A 184 3.41 1.61 -13.90
N LEU A 185 4.61 1.11 -13.55
CA LEU A 185 5.87 1.72 -13.98
C LEU A 185 6.11 1.59 -15.49
N ALA A 186 5.75 0.44 -16.09
CA ALA A 186 5.81 0.26 -17.54
C ALA A 186 4.84 1.20 -18.28
N LEU A 187 3.64 1.41 -17.73
CA LEU A 187 2.67 2.35 -18.28
C LEU A 187 3.13 3.81 -18.12
N PHE A 188 3.80 4.14 -17.01
CA PHE A 188 4.42 5.45 -16.83
C PHE A 188 5.53 5.73 -17.85
N ASP A 189 6.41 4.75 -18.12
CA ASP A 189 7.41 4.88 -19.19
C ASP A 189 6.77 5.12 -20.57
N SER A 190 5.65 4.43 -20.84
CA SER A 190 4.85 4.65 -22.06
C SER A 190 4.22 6.05 -22.11
N MET A 191 3.75 6.58 -20.98
CA MET A 191 3.22 7.94 -20.86
C MET A 191 4.29 8.98 -21.18
N LEU A 192 5.52 8.79 -20.66
CA LEU A 192 6.65 9.68 -20.94
C LEU A 192 7.06 9.64 -22.42
N LYS A 193 7.13 8.44 -23.02
CA LYS A 193 7.43 8.25 -24.45
C LYS A 193 6.38 8.88 -25.37
N ALA A 194 5.12 8.91 -24.93
CA ALA A 194 4.04 9.59 -25.63
C ALA A 194 4.07 11.14 -25.47
N GLY A 195 5.05 11.68 -24.74
CA GLY A 195 5.18 13.13 -24.52
C GLY A 195 4.09 13.72 -23.64
N ILE A 196 3.37 12.90 -22.88
CA ILE A 196 2.28 13.36 -22.03
C ILE A 196 2.85 13.97 -20.76
N GLU A 197 2.37 15.16 -20.43
CA GLU A 197 2.82 15.91 -19.28
C GLU A 197 2.43 15.23 -17.96
N VAL A 198 3.41 14.97 -17.09
CA VAL A 198 3.21 14.38 -15.75
C VAL A 198 2.61 15.40 -14.79
N ASN A 199 1.56 15.05 -14.04
CA ASN A 199 1.01 15.91 -12.99
C ASN A 199 1.29 15.35 -11.58
N ASP A 200 0.90 16.10 -10.54
CA ASP A 200 1.11 15.73 -9.14
C ASP A 200 0.54 14.36 -8.78
N ALA A 201 -0.66 14.03 -9.29
CA ALA A 201 -1.30 12.75 -9.02
C ALA A 201 -0.50 11.60 -9.65
N THR A 202 0.00 11.78 -10.89
CA THR A 202 0.93 10.83 -11.51
C THR A 202 2.19 10.65 -10.66
N VAL A 203 2.80 11.74 -10.20
CA VAL A 203 4.01 11.71 -9.35
C VAL A 203 3.77 10.86 -8.11
N MET A 204 2.68 11.11 -7.38
CA MET A 204 2.36 10.37 -6.15
C MET A 204 2.15 8.88 -6.41
N SER A 205 1.38 8.51 -7.43
CA SER A 205 1.14 7.10 -7.76
C SER A 205 2.42 6.37 -8.19
N VAL A 206 3.27 7.03 -9.00
CA VAL A 206 4.53 6.44 -9.48
C VAL A 206 5.56 6.35 -8.35
N LEU A 207 5.70 7.36 -7.48
CA LEU A 207 6.60 7.27 -6.33
C LEU A 207 6.22 6.10 -5.41
N ARG A 208 4.92 5.89 -5.17
CA ARG A 208 4.42 4.72 -4.43
C ARG A 208 4.78 3.41 -5.12
N ALA A 209 4.61 3.31 -6.44
CA ALA A 209 5.01 2.13 -7.20
C ALA A 209 6.52 1.86 -7.14
N CYS A 210 7.35 2.91 -7.25
CA CYS A 210 8.80 2.81 -7.09
C CYS A 210 9.16 2.33 -5.68
N ALA A 211 8.51 2.86 -4.65
CA ALA A 211 8.72 2.47 -3.28
C ALA A 211 8.43 0.97 -3.07
N GLU A 212 7.35 0.42 -3.61
CA GLU A 212 7.00 -1.00 -3.41
C GLU A 212 7.77 -1.99 -4.30
N THR A 213 8.36 -1.51 -5.39
CA THR A 213 9.19 -2.33 -6.30
C THR A 213 10.70 -2.17 -6.07
N GLY A 214 11.11 -1.11 -5.36
CA GLY A 214 12.50 -0.71 -5.23
C GLY A 214 13.09 -0.10 -6.51
N ALA A 215 12.26 0.46 -7.40
CA ALA A 215 12.67 1.06 -8.67
C ALA A 215 13.35 2.43 -8.48
N LEU A 216 14.57 2.41 -7.97
CA LEU A 216 15.36 3.59 -7.64
C LEU A 216 15.63 4.49 -8.85
N SER A 217 15.94 3.93 -10.02
CA SER A 217 16.26 4.73 -11.20
C SER A 217 15.03 5.47 -11.73
N VAL A 218 13.86 4.82 -11.72
CA VAL A 218 12.58 5.45 -12.08
C VAL A 218 12.23 6.52 -11.04
N GLY A 219 12.40 6.22 -9.75
CA GLY A 219 12.23 7.18 -8.66
C GLY A 219 13.12 8.43 -8.82
N LYS A 220 14.38 8.27 -9.22
CA LYS A 220 15.29 9.38 -9.54
C LYS A 220 14.79 10.22 -10.72
N LYS A 221 14.28 9.58 -11.79
CA LYS A 221 13.67 10.28 -12.93
C LYS A 221 12.48 11.13 -12.49
N VAL A 222 11.59 10.56 -11.66
CA VAL A 222 10.43 11.29 -11.13
C VAL A 222 10.87 12.46 -10.24
N HIS A 223 11.88 12.28 -9.39
CA HIS A 223 12.41 13.35 -8.56
C HIS A 223 12.99 14.51 -9.41
N MET A 224 13.64 14.22 -10.54
CA MET A 224 14.08 15.27 -11.48
C MET A 224 12.88 16.05 -12.05
N ILE A 225 11.84 15.35 -12.50
CA ILE A 225 10.59 15.97 -13.00
C ILE A 225 9.95 16.86 -11.93
N VAL A 226 9.94 16.41 -10.67
CA VAL A 226 9.40 17.18 -9.53
C VAL A 226 10.15 18.50 -9.35
N LYS A 227 11.49 18.49 -9.46
CA LYS A 227 12.33 19.69 -9.37
C LYS A 227 12.12 20.64 -10.56
N GLU A 228 12.12 20.10 -11.78
CA GLU A 228 11.91 20.88 -13.00
C GLU A 228 10.56 21.63 -12.97
N LYS A 229 9.53 20.98 -12.44
CA LYS A 229 8.18 21.53 -12.32
C LYS A 229 7.92 22.31 -11.02
N ARG A 230 8.91 22.40 -10.12
CA ARG A 230 8.81 23.09 -8.82
C ARG A 230 7.67 22.57 -7.92
N ILE A 231 7.39 21.27 -8.00
CA ILE A 231 6.35 20.58 -7.20
C ILE A 231 6.91 20.15 -5.83
N ASP A 232 8.23 20.19 -5.67
CA ASP A 232 8.98 19.90 -4.43
C ASP A 232 8.60 20.78 -3.24
N SER A 233 8.02 21.96 -3.48
CA SER A 233 7.48 22.84 -2.44
C SER A 233 6.32 22.24 -1.62
N LYS A 234 5.67 21.16 -2.11
CA LYS A 234 4.55 20.52 -1.42
C LYS A 234 5.04 19.46 -0.44
N ALA A 235 4.69 19.61 0.85
CA ALA A 235 5.13 18.70 1.92
C ALA A 235 4.84 17.21 1.62
N ASN A 236 3.67 16.91 1.06
CA ASN A 236 3.27 15.53 0.70
C ASN A 236 4.18 14.88 -0.36
N VAL A 237 4.77 15.67 -1.28
CA VAL A 237 5.73 15.18 -2.26
C VAL A 237 7.08 14.91 -1.61
N GLY A 238 7.51 15.78 -0.69
CA GLY A 238 8.69 15.56 0.15
C GLY A 238 8.60 14.24 0.92
N THR A 239 7.48 13.99 1.61
CA THR A 239 7.24 12.71 2.31
C THR A 239 7.32 11.51 1.37
N ALA A 240 6.66 11.59 0.21
CA ALA A 240 6.65 10.50 -0.77
C ALA A 240 8.04 10.21 -1.36
N LEU A 241 8.86 11.23 -1.57
CA LEU A 241 10.24 11.09 -2.02
C LEU A 241 11.13 10.44 -0.94
N VAL A 242 10.99 10.84 0.32
CA VAL A 242 11.68 10.20 1.46
C VAL A 242 11.32 8.71 1.53
N ASP A 243 10.02 8.37 1.51
CA ASP A 243 9.56 6.97 1.53
C ASP A 243 10.10 6.19 0.34
N MET A 244 10.01 6.74 -0.88
CA MET A 244 10.50 6.10 -2.10
C MET A 244 12.00 5.80 -2.05
N TYR A 245 12.85 6.78 -1.68
CA TYR A 245 14.29 6.56 -1.61
C TYR A 245 14.67 5.57 -0.52
N ALA A 246 14.04 5.67 0.66
CA ALA A 246 14.27 4.74 1.76
C ALA A 246 13.90 3.32 1.34
N LYS A 247 12.66 3.11 0.87
CA LYS A 247 12.15 1.81 0.43
C LYS A 247 12.83 1.23 -0.82
N SER A 248 13.56 2.06 -1.57
CA SER A 248 14.43 1.64 -2.67
C SER A 248 15.89 1.43 -2.24
N GLY A 249 16.17 1.36 -0.93
CA GLY A 249 17.50 1.06 -0.40
C GLY A 249 18.53 2.17 -0.60
N CYS A 250 18.10 3.43 -0.69
CA CYS A 250 18.96 4.60 -0.87
C CYS A 250 18.71 5.64 0.24
N LEU A 251 19.03 5.24 1.48
CA LEU A 251 18.77 6.03 2.69
C LEU A 251 19.47 7.40 2.69
N GLU A 252 20.64 7.51 2.08
CA GLU A 252 21.36 8.78 1.93
C GLU A 252 20.57 9.80 1.11
N SER A 253 19.98 9.38 -0.02
CA SER A 253 19.12 10.26 -0.82
C SER A 253 17.82 10.60 -0.09
N ALA A 254 17.27 9.66 0.70
CA ALA A 254 16.12 9.94 1.55
C ALA A 254 16.45 11.03 2.59
N ARG A 255 17.61 10.94 3.24
CA ARG A 255 18.09 11.95 4.20
C ARG A 255 18.30 13.30 3.53
N ASN A 256 18.94 13.33 2.36
CA ASN A 256 19.13 14.57 1.61
C ASN A 256 17.78 15.23 1.22
N VAL A 257 16.78 14.45 0.80
CA VAL A 257 15.43 15.00 0.55
C VAL A 257 14.85 15.55 1.84
N PHE A 258 14.88 14.78 2.93
CA PHE A 258 14.39 15.20 4.24
C PHE A 258 15.01 16.54 4.66
N ASP A 259 16.33 16.65 4.65
CA ASP A 259 17.04 17.85 5.11
C ASP A 259 16.62 19.10 4.30
N ASN A 260 16.38 18.94 2.99
CA ASN A 260 15.98 20.03 2.08
C ASN A 260 14.49 20.41 2.13
N VAL A 261 13.63 19.65 2.82
CA VAL A 261 12.23 20.07 3.04
C VAL A 261 12.22 21.29 3.96
N VAL A 262 11.65 22.42 3.50
CA VAL A 262 11.60 23.68 4.26
C VAL A 262 10.68 23.55 5.47
N ASP A 263 9.41 23.24 5.24
CA ASP A 263 8.39 23.09 6.29
C ASP A 263 8.14 21.60 6.55
N LYS A 264 8.93 21.01 7.45
CA LYS A 264 8.81 19.60 7.83
C LYS A 264 7.61 19.40 8.75
N ASP A 265 6.55 18.79 8.22
CA ASP A 265 5.41 18.34 9.01
C ASP A 265 5.67 16.99 9.69
N VAL A 266 4.72 16.55 10.52
CA VAL A 266 4.78 15.25 11.21
C VAL A 266 5.05 14.10 10.23
N PHE A 267 4.46 14.12 9.04
CA PHE A 267 4.58 13.01 8.08
C PHE A 267 5.99 12.83 7.53
N VAL A 268 6.70 13.93 7.21
CA VAL A 268 8.09 13.88 6.74
C VAL A 268 9.03 13.35 7.84
N TRP A 269 8.82 13.77 9.10
CA TRP A 269 9.56 13.23 10.26
C TRP A 269 9.29 11.73 10.46
N THR A 270 8.02 11.31 10.48
CA THR A 270 7.64 9.91 10.62
C THR A 270 8.26 9.04 9.53
N ALA A 271 8.29 9.53 8.28
CA ALA A 271 8.87 8.81 7.15
C ALA A 271 10.38 8.58 7.34
N MET A 272 11.12 9.60 7.78
CA MET A 272 12.56 9.48 8.02
C MET A 272 12.89 8.58 9.23
N ILE A 273 12.11 8.67 10.32
CA ILE A 273 12.25 7.79 11.50
C ILE A 273 11.98 6.33 11.10
N SER A 274 10.91 6.08 10.33
CA SER A 274 10.57 4.74 9.82
C SER A 274 11.66 4.20 8.89
N ALA A 275 12.22 5.05 8.03
CA ALA A 275 13.33 4.71 7.14
C ALA A 275 14.56 4.24 7.95
N LEU A 276 15.00 5.02 8.94
CA LEU A 276 16.13 4.66 9.80
C LEU A 276 15.88 3.35 10.56
N ALA A 277 14.67 3.19 11.13
CA ALA A 277 14.27 1.97 11.84
C ALA A 277 14.34 0.73 10.93
N SER A 278 13.79 0.81 9.71
CA SER A 278 13.79 -0.30 8.75
C SER A 278 15.19 -0.62 8.22
N HIS A 279 16.09 0.36 8.18
CA HIS A 279 17.51 0.17 7.81
C HIS A 279 18.40 -0.32 8.96
N GLY A 280 17.85 -0.47 10.18
CA GLY A 280 18.60 -0.91 11.36
C GLY A 280 19.41 0.20 12.05
N MET A 281 19.25 1.46 11.63
CA MET A 281 19.85 2.65 12.27
C MET A 281 18.97 3.12 13.42
N CYS A 282 18.66 2.22 14.35
CA CYS A 282 17.60 2.43 15.34
C CYS A 282 17.93 3.54 16.35
N GLN A 283 19.21 3.71 16.71
CA GLN A 283 19.62 4.79 17.60
C GLN A 283 19.45 6.17 16.94
N GLU A 284 19.76 6.28 15.65
CA GLU A 284 19.50 7.49 14.87
C GLU A 284 18.00 7.74 14.72
N ALA A 285 17.18 6.70 14.55
CA ALA A 285 15.72 6.83 14.51
C ALA A 285 15.17 7.42 15.82
N ILE A 286 15.65 6.96 16.98
CA ILE A 286 15.30 7.52 18.29
C ILE A 286 15.82 8.96 18.43
N GLY A 287 17.03 9.24 17.93
CA GLY A 287 17.58 10.60 17.88
C GLY A 287 16.73 11.57 17.05
N MET A 288 16.25 11.14 15.88
CA MET A 288 15.34 11.90 15.02
C MET A 288 14.00 12.18 15.69
N PHE A 289 13.48 11.24 16.48
CA PHE A 289 12.29 11.47 17.30
C PHE A 289 12.54 12.57 18.34
N ALA A 290 13.66 12.51 19.06
CA ALA A 290 14.02 13.57 20.01
C ALA A 290 14.19 14.93 19.32
N GLU A 291 14.82 14.97 18.14
CA GLU A 291 14.97 16.19 17.35
C GLU A 291 13.61 16.76 16.92
N MET A 292 12.69 15.92 16.43
CA MET A 292 11.32 16.29 16.10
C MET A 292 10.61 16.98 17.28
N GLU A 293 10.78 16.44 18.50
CA GLU A 293 10.22 17.04 19.72
C GLU A 293 10.85 18.41 20.03
N THR A 294 12.16 18.56 19.84
CA THR A 294 12.84 19.87 20.02
C THR A 294 12.35 20.92 19.02
N CYS A 295 11.98 20.50 17.81
CA CYS A 295 11.36 21.34 16.79
C CYS A 295 9.87 21.65 17.08
N ARG A 296 9.32 21.18 18.21
CA ARG A 296 7.91 21.34 18.62
C ARG A 296 6.92 20.78 17.61
N ILE A 297 7.31 19.74 16.88
CA ILE A 297 6.39 18.99 16.04
C ILE A 297 5.83 17.84 16.88
N GLU A 298 4.51 17.80 17.04
CA GLU A 298 3.85 16.76 17.82
C GLU A 298 3.85 15.43 17.05
N PRO A 299 4.30 14.32 17.67
CA PRO A 299 4.20 13.00 17.08
C PRO A 299 2.75 12.53 17.00
N ASP A 300 2.46 11.73 15.99
CA ASP A 300 1.18 11.04 15.84
C ASP A 300 1.33 9.54 16.13
N GLU A 301 0.23 8.80 15.97
CA GLU A 301 0.19 7.33 16.10
C GLU A 301 1.26 6.65 15.22
N ARG A 302 1.49 7.15 14.01
CA ARG A 302 2.45 6.54 13.07
C ARG A 302 3.89 6.76 13.52
N THR A 303 4.21 7.94 14.05
CA THR A 303 5.52 8.22 14.65
C THR A 303 5.81 7.28 15.81
N MET A 304 4.83 7.05 16.69
CA MET A 304 4.98 6.10 17.79
C MET A 304 5.27 4.67 17.28
N THR A 305 4.55 4.21 16.25
CA THR A 305 4.82 2.92 15.59
C THR A 305 6.23 2.86 15.00
N ALA A 306 6.71 3.94 14.40
CA ALA A 306 8.04 4.02 13.80
C ALA A 306 9.16 3.86 14.84
N VAL A 307 9.03 4.55 15.99
CA VAL A 307 10.00 4.46 17.09
C VAL A 307 9.96 3.09 17.75
N LEU A 308 8.77 2.53 18.01
CA LEU A 308 8.65 1.17 18.55
C LEU A 308 9.23 0.11 17.58
N SER A 309 9.12 0.34 16.27
CA SER A 309 9.77 -0.51 15.25
C SER A 309 11.29 -0.42 15.32
N ALA A 310 11.86 0.75 15.63
CA ALA A 310 13.29 0.92 15.87
C ALA A 310 13.72 0.11 17.11
N CYS A 311 12.99 0.24 18.22
CA CYS A 311 13.26 -0.56 19.43
C CYS A 311 13.21 -2.06 19.14
N ARG A 312 12.16 -2.50 18.43
CA ARG A 312 11.98 -3.89 17.99
C ARG A 312 13.15 -4.40 17.16
N ASN A 313 13.64 -3.63 16.19
CA ASN A 313 14.69 -4.06 15.27
C ASN A 313 16.09 -4.10 15.92
N SER A 314 16.26 -3.49 17.10
CA SER A 314 17.51 -3.45 17.88
C SER A 314 17.47 -4.18 19.22
N GLY A 315 16.34 -4.75 19.62
CA GLY A 315 16.24 -5.47 20.89
C GLY A 315 16.12 -4.56 22.13
N LEU A 316 15.72 -3.30 21.95
CA LEU A 316 15.66 -2.28 23.02
C LEU A 316 14.35 -2.41 23.83
N VAL A 317 14.26 -3.44 24.68
CA VAL A 317 13.03 -3.78 25.43
C VAL A 317 12.62 -2.68 26.41
N ASN A 318 13.57 -2.10 27.14
CA ASN A 318 13.25 -1.11 28.17
C ASN A 318 12.73 0.19 27.53
N GLU A 319 13.40 0.64 26.48
CA GLU A 319 13.03 1.81 25.70
C GLU A 319 11.66 1.64 25.06
N ALA A 320 11.34 0.44 24.56
CA ALA A 320 10.01 0.16 24.02
C ALA A 320 8.89 0.34 25.07
N TYR A 321 9.10 -0.10 26.32
CA TYR A 321 8.16 0.12 27.41
C TYR A 321 8.04 1.61 27.79
N VAL A 322 9.15 2.36 27.78
CA VAL A 322 9.14 3.81 28.01
C VAL A 322 8.29 4.49 26.94
N PHE A 323 8.55 4.22 25.66
CA PHE A 323 7.77 4.79 24.56
C PHE A 323 6.30 4.40 24.63
N LEU A 324 5.98 3.14 24.94
CA LEU A 324 4.60 2.68 25.03
C LEU A 324 3.81 3.33 26.19
N ASN A 325 4.48 3.69 27.28
CA ASN A 325 3.81 4.22 28.48
C ASN A 325 3.79 5.76 28.53
N ASP A 326 4.84 6.42 28.05
CA ASP A 326 5.05 7.85 28.28
C ASP A 326 4.56 8.70 27.09
N VAL A 327 4.83 8.29 25.85
CA VAL A 327 4.42 9.04 24.65
C VAL A 327 2.89 9.19 24.56
N PRO A 328 2.08 8.14 24.76
CA PRO A 328 0.62 8.27 24.84
C PRO A 328 0.12 9.32 25.81
N LYS A 329 0.70 9.37 27.02
CA LYS A 329 0.29 10.30 28.07
C LYS A 329 0.69 11.74 27.74
N ARG A 330 1.88 11.91 27.16
CA ARG A 330 2.44 13.21 26.81
C ARG A 330 1.70 13.89 25.66
N TYR A 331 1.22 13.12 24.69
CA TYR A 331 0.65 13.62 23.44
C TYR A 331 -0.83 13.26 23.23
N GLY A 332 -1.46 12.58 24.18
CA GLY A 332 -2.86 12.15 24.04
C GLY A 332 -3.07 11.13 22.91
N ILE A 333 -2.06 10.32 22.60
CA ILE A 333 -2.13 9.29 21.55
C ILE A 333 -2.71 8.03 22.17
N GLU A 334 -3.80 7.49 21.61
CA GLU A 334 -4.31 6.19 22.02
C GLU A 334 -3.45 5.05 21.45
N PRO A 335 -2.90 4.15 22.28
CA PRO A 335 -2.11 3.03 21.76
C PRO A 335 -2.96 2.09 20.92
N THR A 336 -2.52 1.78 19.70
CA THR A 336 -3.21 0.85 18.79
C THR A 336 -2.63 -0.55 18.85
N ILE A 337 -3.32 -1.52 18.24
CA ILE A 337 -2.90 -2.93 18.19
C ILE A 337 -1.50 -3.09 17.55
N GLN A 338 -1.13 -2.18 16.64
CA GLN A 338 0.18 -2.13 16.00
C GLN A 338 1.30 -1.80 17.00
N HIS A 339 1.07 -0.88 17.95
CA HIS A 339 2.03 -0.55 19.01
C HIS A 339 2.31 -1.76 19.90
N PHE A 340 1.26 -2.41 20.38
CA PHE A 340 1.38 -3.65 21.16
C PHE A 340 2.05 -4.76 20.35
N GLY A 341 1.76 -4.86 19.06
CA GLY A 341 2.39 -5.83 18.15
C GLY A 341 3.89 -5.65 18.02
N CYS A 342 4.39 -4.41 18.01
CA CYS A 342 5.83 -4.14 17.99
C CYS A 342 6.53 -4.64 19.27
N VAL A 343 5.92 -4.44 20.43
CA VAL A 343 6.46 -4.91 21.72
C VAL A 343 6.41 -6.43 21.84
N VAL A 344 5.32 -7.06 21.39
CA VAL A 344 5.22 -8.53 21.36
C VAL A 344 6.28 -9.14 20.44
N ASP A 345 6.47 -8.59 19.24
CA ASP A 345 7.51 -9.06 18.31
C ASP A 345 8.93 -8.87 18.90
N LEU A 346 9.17 -7.74 19.57
CA LEU A 346 10.42 -7.47 20.28
C LEU A 346 10.70 -8.51 21.39
N LEU A 347 9.72 -8.78 22.26
CA LEU A 347 9.84 -9.78 23.31
C LEU A 347 10.02 -11.20 22.74
N ALA A 348 9.30 -11.51 21.65
CA ALA A 348 9.42 -12.76 20.92
C ALA A 348 10.84 -12.96 20.38
N ARG A 349 11.44 -11.97 19.72
CA ARG A 349 12.83 -12.02 19.24
C ARG A 349 13.85 -12.15 20.36
N ALA A 350 13.56 -11.53 21.52
CA ALA A 350 14.40 -11.63 22.71
C ALA A 350 14.26 -12.97 23.48
N GLY A 351 13.40 -13.89 23.02
CA GLY A 351 13.16 -15.18 23.71
C GLY A 351 12.31 -15.07 24.98
N ARG A 352 11.74 -13.89 25.27
CA ARG A 352 10.93 -13.61 26.47
C ARG A 352 9.47 -14.03 26.24
N LEU A 353 9.25 -15.28 25.81
CA LEU A 353 7.94 -15.76 25.35
C LEU A 353 6.83 -15.72 26.41
N LYS A 354 7.17 -16.04 27.66
CA LYS A 354 6.21 -15.99 28.77
C LYS A 354 5.71 -14.55 29.00
N GLU A 355 6.64 -13.61 29.05
CA GLU A 355 6.30 -12.20 29.19
C GLU A 355 5.52 -11.66 27.99
N ALA A 356 5.85 -12.08 26.77
CA ALA A 356 5.08 -11.73 25.59
C ALA A 356 3.63 -12.21 25.69
N GLU A 357 3.40 -13.43 26.18
CA GLU A 357 2.06 -13.99 26.40
C GLU A 357 1.32 -13.25 27.53
N ASP A 358 1.99 -12.98 28.65
CA ASP A 358 1.44 -12.21 29.77
C ASP A 358 1.08 -10.78 29.33
N PHE A 359 1.91 -10.15 28.51
CA PHE A 359 1.67 -8.82 27.95
C PHE A 359 0.41 -8.79 27.06
N ILE A 360 0.22 -9.79 26.19
CA ILE A 360 -0.99 -9.92 25.37
C ILE A 360 -2.25 -10.09 26.23
N ASN A 361 -2.14 -10.79 27.36
CA ASN A 361 -3.27 -11.03 28.25
C ASN A 361 -3.64 -9.81 29.11
N THR A 362 -2.69 -8.89 29.32
CA THR A 362 -2.85 -7.72 30.20
C THR A 362 -3.12 -6.41 29.46
N MET A 363 -2.91 -6.38 28.14
CA MET A 363 -3.14 -5.15 27.35
C MET A 363 -4.62 -4.72 27.35
N PRO A 364 -4.90 -3.40 27.25
CA PRO A 364 -6.26 -2.86 27.41
C PRO A 364 -7.17 -3.08 26.19
N ILE A 365 -6.63 -3.59 25.08
CA ILE A 365 -7.33 -3.79 23.82
C ILE A 365 -7.44 -5.29 23.52
N LYS A 366 -8.50 -5.71 22.82
CA LYS A 366 -8.66 -7.11 22.43
C LYS A 366 -7.57 -7.52 21.42
N PRO A 367 -6.83 -8.62 21.64
CA PRO A 367 -5.83 -9.10 20.69
C PRO A 367 -6.46 -9.55 19.39
N ASP A 368 -5.85 -9.10 18.29
CA ASP A 368 -6.22 -9.49 16.93
C ASP A 368 -5.49 -10.77 16.49
N ALA A 369 -5.78 -11.22 15.28
CA ALA A 369 -5.14 -12.42 14.74
C ALA A 369 -3.63 -12.22 14.46
N VAL A 370 -3.19 -10.99 14.19
CA VAL A 370 -1.78 -10.68 13.89
C VAL A 370 -0.92 -10.89 15.13
N LEU A 371 -1.34 -10.42 16.31
CA LEU A 371 -0.60 -10.62 17.57
C LEU A 371 -0.40 -12.10 17.90
N TRP A 372 -1.47 -12.89 17.78
CA TRP A 372 -1.38 -14.34 18.03
C TRP A 372 -0.50 -15.05 17.00
N ARG A 373 -0.49 -14.58 15.75
CA ARG A 373 0.45 -15.07 14.72
C ARG A 373 1.89 -14.77 15.08
N THR A 374 2.18 -13.57 15.59
CA THR A 374 3.53 -13.22 16.08
C THR A 374 3.98 -14.19 17.18
N MET A 375 3.09 -14.55 18.10
CA MET A 375 3.40 -15.56 19.13
C MET A 375 3.62 -16.97 18.58
N ILE A 376 2.82 -17.41 17.62
CA ILE A 376 3.03 -18.72 16.96
C ILE A 376 4.36 -18.73 16.21
N TRP A 377 4.68 -17.65 15.51
CA TRP A 377 5.99 -17.48 14.87
C TRP A 377 7.12 -17.54 15.91
N ALA A 378 6.97 -16.88 17.06
CA ALA A 378 7.94 -16.91 18.14
C ALA A 378 8.15 -18.34 18.68
N CYS A 379 7.08 -19.12 18.78
CA CYS A 379 7.18 -20.53 19.15
C CYS A 379 7.95 -21.36 18.11
N LYS A 380 7.80 -21.07 16.80
CA LYS A 380 8.66 -21.66 15.76
C LYS A 380 10.12 -21.32 16.01
N LEU A 381 10.40 -20.02 16.22
CA LEU A 381 11.75 -19.49 16.38
C LEU A 381 12.50 -20.14 17.55
N HIS A 382 11.81 -20.36 18.67
CA HIS A 382 12.42 -20.88 19.91
C HIS A 382 12.10 -22.36 20.20
N GLY A 383 11.46 -23.07 19.25
CA GLY A 383 11.15 -24.50 19.40
C GLY A 383 10.06 -24.86 20.43
N ASP A 384 9.22 -23.92 20.86
CA ASP A 384 8.16 -24.14 21.86
C ASP A 384 6.88 -24.71 21.24
N THR A 385 6.89 -26.02 20.96
CA THR A 385 5.77 -26.69 20.27
C THR A 385 4.49 -26.78 21.10
N ASP A 386 4.61 -26.79 22.44
CA ASP A 386 3.48 -26.91 23.35
C ASP A 386 2.66 -25.62 23.39
N ARG A 387 3.33 -24.46 23.52
CA ARG A 387 2.67 -23.16 23.43
C ARG A 387 2.03 -22.98 22.06
N ALA A 388 2.70 -23.33 20.97
CA ALA A 388 2.13 -23.23 19.63
C ALA A 388 0.84 -24.07 19.47
N GLY A 389 0.85 -25.31 19.99
CA GLY A 389 -0.32 -26.18 19.97
C GLY A 389 -1.51 -25.60 20.76
N ARG A 390 -1.27 -25.02 21.93
CA ARG A 390 -2.30 -24.33 22.73
C ARG A 390 -2.85 -23.10 22.00
N LEU A 391 -1.97 -22.24 21.48
CA LEU A 391 -2.36 -21.01 20.76
C LEU A 391 -3.18 -21.32 19.50
N MET A 392 -2.86 -22.40 18.78
CA MET A 392 -3.66 -22.82 17.62
C MET A 392 -5.07 -23.25 18.02
N LYS A 393 -5.22 -24.03 19.10
CA LYS A 393 -6.55 -24.41 19.59
C LYS A 393 -7.37 -23.16 19.97
N HIS A 394 -6.74 -22.19 20.62
CA HIS A 394 -7.37 -20.92 20.97
C HIS A 394 -7.82 -20.12 19.73
N LEU A 395 -7.00 -20.07 18.66
CA LEU A 395 -7.36 -19.42 17.40
C LEU A 395 -8.48 -20.14 16.65
N LYS A 396 -8.48 -21.48 16.62
CA LYS A 396 -9.55 -22.30 16.02
C LYS A 396 -10.91 -22.04 16.69
N LEU A 397 -10.92 -21.83 18.00
CA LEU A 397 -12.15 -21.56 18.77
C LEU A 397 -12.70 -20.14 18.56
N ARG A 398 -11.88 -19.20 18.06
CA ARG A 398 -12.23 -17.78 17.97
C ARG A 398 -12.74 -17.29 16.61
N LYS A 399 -12.69 -18.08 15.52
CA LYS A 399 -13.09 -17.61 14.18
C LYS A 399 -14.03 -18.56 13.42
N ARG A 400 -15.21 -18.02 13.08
CA ARG A 400 -16.27 -18.59 12.21
C ARG A 400 -16.76 -17.58 11.15
N THR A 401 -16.02 -16.50 10.89
CA THR A 401 -16.43 -15.43 9.95
C THR A 401 -15.59 -15.44 8.67
N ALA A 402 -16.17 -14.93 7.58
CA ALA A 402 -15.80 -15.11 6.18
C ALA A 402 -14.42 -14.55 5.71
N ASP A 403 -13.66 -13.86 6.56
CA ASP A 403 -12.28 -13.41 6.27
C ASP A 403 -11.27 -14.37 6.90
N ASP A 404 -11.20 -15.57 6.35
CA ASP A 404 -10.17 -16.54 6.73
C ASP A 404 -8.82 -16.10 6.19
N ASP A 405 -7.91 -15.73 7.09
CA ASP A 405 -6.55 -15.35 6.73
C ASP A 405 -5.65 -16.59 6.58
N SER A 406 -5.08 -16.77 5.40
CA SER A 406 -4.16 -17.87 5.07
C SER A 406 -2.87 -17.82 5.91
N GLY A 407 -2.45 -16.64 6.37
CA GLY A 407 -1.23 -16.45 7.15
C GLY A 407 -1.18 -17.24 8.45
N SER A 408 -2.28 -17.28 9.21
CA SER A 408 -2.36 -18.07 10.46
C SER A 408 -2.14 -19.57 10.24
N TYR A 409 -2.77 -20.12 9.20
CA TYR A 409 -2.66 -21.54 8.87
C TYR A 409 -1.24 -21.89 8.40
N ILE A 410 -0.64 -21.02 7.59
CA ILE A 410 0.74 -21.20 7.11
C ILE A 410 1.72 -21.23 8.28
N LEU A 411 1.61 -20.30 9.24
CA LEU A 411 2.51 -20.26 10.39
C LEU A 411 2.41 -21.51 11.26
N VAL A 412 1.20 -22.00 11.51
CA VAL A 412 0.99 -23.21 12.32
C VAL A 412 1.45 -24.47 11.58
N SER A 413 1.14 -24.57 10.29
CA SER A 413 1.67 -25.61 9.40
C SER A 413 3.19 -25.66 9.48
N ASN A 414 3.84 -24.49 9.47
CA ASN A 414 5.28 -24.36 9.61
C ASN A 414 5.80 -24.81 10.99
N VAL A 415 5.10 -24.51 12.09
CA VAL A 415 5.48 -24.99 13.42
C VAL A 415 5.36 -26.51 13.54
N TYR A 416 4.29 -27.10 13.00
CA TYR A 416 4.15 -28.55 13.00
C TYR A 416 5.24 -29.22 12.16
N ALA A 417 5.57 -28.65 11.01
CA ALA A 417 6.66 -29.12 10.17
C ALA A 417 8.01 -29.05 10.90
N SER A 418 8.33 -27.94 11.57
CA SER A 418 9.59 -27.81 12.34
C SER A 418 9.67 -28.76 13.53
N ALA A 419 8.53 -29.25 14.02
CA ALA A 419 8.43 -30.24 15.09
C ALA A 419 8.36 -31.70 14.58
N GLY A 420 8.46 -31.94 13.27
CA GLY A 420 8.29 -33.27 12.67
C GLY A 420 6.86 -33.83 12.72
N LYS A 421 5.85 -33.01 13.05
CA LYS A 421 4.44 -33.40 13.17
C LYS A 421 3.71 -33.32 11.82
N TRP A 422 4.11 -34.16 10.86
CA TRP A 422 3.62 -34.11 9.46
C TRP A 422 2.12 -34.36 9.31
N CYS A 423 1.52 -35.25 10.10
CA CYS A 423 0.06 -35.48 10.09
C CYS A 423 -0.72 -34.21 10.43
N ASN A 424 -0.33 -33.47 11.48
CA ASN A 424 -1.00 -32.22 11.86
C ASN A 424 -0.82 -31.13 10.80
N LYS A 425 0.32 -31.10 10.13
CA LYS A 425 0.56 -30.20 9.00
C LYS A 425 -0.37 -30.53 7.83
N ALA A 426 -0.53 -31.82 7.50
CA ALA A 426 -1.45 -32.27 6.46
C ALA A 426 -2.91 -31.90 6.77
N GLU A 427 -3.35 -32.06 8.03
CA GLU A 427 -4.68 -31.62 8.50
C GLU A 427 -4.89 -30.10 8.30
N VAL A 428 -3.86 -29.29 8.60
CA VAL A 428 -3.91 -27.84 8.38
C VAL A 428 -4.01 -27.51 6.89
N ARG A 429 -3.27 -28.22 6.03
CA ARG A 429 -3.32 -28.03 4.57
C ARG A 429 -4.68 -28.41 3.99
N GLU A 430 -5.26 -29.51 4.45
CA GLU A 430 -6.60 -29.92 4.05
C GLU A 430 -7.65 -28.87 4.46
N LEU A 431 -7.53 -28.32 5.66
CA LEU A 431 -8.41 -27.25 6.13
C LEU A 431 -8.28 -25.97 5.30
N MET A 432 -7.07 -25.59 4.88
CA MET A 432 -6.86 -24.48 3.95
C MET A 432 -7.55 -24.73 2.61
N ASN A 433 -7.41 -25.94 2.05
CA ASN A 433 -8.02 -26.31 0.78
C ASN A 433 -9.56 -26.27 0.85
N ARG A 434 -10.15 -26.82 1.92
CA ARG A 434 -11.61 -26.78 2.15
C ARG A 434 -12.17 -25.36 2.27
N ARG A 435 -11.32 -24.40 2.65
CA ARG A 435 -11.67 -22.96 2.78
C ARG A 435 -11.28 -22.12 1.56
N GLY A 436 -10.71 -22.73 0.51
CA GLY A 436 -10.24 -22.01 -0.68
C GLY A 436 -9.04 -21.08 -0.42
N LEU A 437 -8.28 -21.31 0.66
CA LEU A 437 -7.16 -20.46 1.04
C LEU A 437 -5.88 -20.86 0.32
N THR A 438 -5.22 -19.91 -0.33
CA THR A 438 -3.95 -20.12 -1.02
C THR A 438 -2.80 -19.43 -0.28
N LYS A 439 -1.59 -20.00 -0.41
CA LYS A 439 -0.36 -19.37 0.06
C LYS A 439 0.13 -18.41 -1.04
N PRO A 440 0.38 -17.12 -0.73
CA PRO A 440 0.96 -16.23 -1.71
C PRO A 440 2.37 -16.71 -2.09
N PRO A 441 2.73 -16.69 -3.39
CA PRO A 441 4.07 -17.06 -3.82
C PRO A 441 5.11 -16.05 -3.30
N GLY A 442 6.30 -16.54 -3.00
CA GLY A 442 7.43 -15.67 -2.69
C GLY A 442 8.04 -15.16 -3.99
N CYS A 443 8.08 -13.84 -4.16
CA CYS A 443 8.69 -13.20 -5.32
C CYS A 443 9.76 -12.18 -4.89
N SER A 444 10.81 -12.09 -5.69
CA SER A 444 11.91 -11.14 -5.51
C SER A 444 12.00 -10.24 -6.72
N ARG A 445 12.10 -8.94 -6.49
CA ARG A 445 12.26 -7.93 -7.52
C ARG A 445 13.66 -7.34 -7.47
N ILE A 446 14.22 -7.07 -8.64
CA ILE A 446 15.50 -6.39 -8.81
C ILE A 446 15.37 -5.38 -9.95
N GLU A 447 15.89 -4.16 -9.73
CA GLU A 447 16.01 -3.17 -10.80
C GLU A 447 17.39 -3.28 -11.44
N VAL A 448 17.41 -3.45 -12.76
CA VAL A 448 18.63 -3.47 -13.59
C VAL A 448 18.39 -2.57 -14.80
N ASP A 449 19.29 -1.63 -15.05
CA ASP A 449 19.23 -0.70 -16.19
C ASP A 449 17.87 0.02 -16.34
N GLY A 450 17.23 0.30 -15.20
CA GLY A 450 15.92 0.96 -15.11
C GLY A 450 14.71 0.11 -15.48
N THR A 451 14.89 -1.20 -15.58
CA THR A 451 13.80 -2.17 -15.70
C THR A 451 13.71 -2.97 -14.41
N VAL A 452 12.50 -3.12 -13.86
CA VAL A 452 12.24 -4.01 -12.72
C VAL A 452 11.93 -5.40 -13.24
N CYS A 453 12.75 -6.38 -12.87
CA CYS A 453 12.51 -7.79 -13.12
C CYS A 453 11.96 -8.44 -11.84
N GLU A 454 10.93 -9.27 -11.97
CA GLU A 454 10.40 -10.08 -10.88
C GLU A 454 10.74 -11.55 -11.13
N PHE A 455 11.16 -12.24 -10.07
CA PHE A 455 11.46 -13.66 -10.08
C PHE A 455 10.58 -14.37 -9.05
N SER A 456 10.06 -15.53 -9.43
CA SER A 456 9.47 -16.51 -8.49
C SER A 456 10.45 -17.65 -8.20
N MET A 457 10.12 -18.54 -7.26
CA MET A 457 10.92 -19.75 -7.02
C MET A 457 10.89 -20.64 -8.27
N GLY A 458 12.07 -21.08 -8.74
CA GLY A 458 12.17 -21.95 -9.91
C GLY A 458 11.71 -21.29 -11.23
N ASP A 459 11.83 -19.97 -11.34
CA ASP A 459 11.30 -19.21 -12.46
C ASP A 459 12.16 -19.30 -13.73
N TYR A 460 11.58 -19.84 -14.79
CA TYR A 460 12.16 -19.93 -16.15
C TYR A 460 11.50 -18.99 -17.16
N SER A 461 10.61 -18.09 -16.72
CA SER A 461 9.91 -17.16 -17.61
C SER A 461 10.82 -16.02 -18.12
N HIS A 462 11.94 -15.77 -17.44
CA HIS A 462 12.88 -14.74 -17.84
C HIS A 462 13.61 -15.11 -19.16
N PRO A 463 13.75 -14.19 -20.13
CA PRO A 463 14.41 -14.50 -21.42
C PRO A 463 15.86 -15.00 -21.32
N GLU A 464 16.53 -14.72 -20.20
CA GLU A 464 17.90 -15.17 -19.91
C GLU A 464 17.96 -16.21 -18.78
N ALA A 465 16.89 -16.97 -18.56
CA ALA A 465 16.82 -17.95 -17.47
C ALA A 465 18.04 -18.88 -17.44
N GLU A 466 18.42 -19.50 -18.58
CA GLU A 466 19.59 -20.41 -18.66
C GLU A 466 20.86 -19.77 -18.10
N LYS A 467 21.20 -18.54 -18.53
CA LYS A 467 22.37 -17.82 -18.03
C LYS A 467 22.29 -17.50 -16.54
N ILE A 468 21.09 -17.24 -16.03
CA ILE A 468 20.85 -16.95 -14.60
C ILE A 468 21.11 -18.21 -13.78
N TYR A 469 20.62 -19.36 -14.23
CA TYR A 469 20.88 -20.65 -13.58
C TYR A 469 22.35 -21.04 -13.66
N ASP A 470 23.00 -20.91 -14.82
CA ASP A 470 24.45 -21.15 -14.95
C ASP A 470 25.26 -20.27 -13.99
N LYS A 471 24.87 -18.99 -13.85
CA LYS A 471 25.52 -18.08 -12.92
C LYS A 471 25.26 -18.47 -11.47
N LEU A 472 24.04 -18.91 -11.15
CA LEU A 472 23.69 -19.38 -9.83
C LEU A 472 24.53 -20.61 -9.44
N ASP A 473 24.69 -21.57 -10.34
CA ASP A 473 25.54 -22.75 -10.12
C ASP A 473 26.99 -22.35 -9.87
N GLN A 474 27.53 -21.43 -10.68
CA GLN A 474 28.86 -20.87 -10.44
C GLN A 474 28.99 -20.21 -9.06
N ILE A 475 27.97 -19.46 -8.62
CA ILE A 475 27.96 -18.82 -7.30
C ILE A 475 27.99 -19.90 -6.22
N VAL A 476 27.14 -20.92 -6.34
CA VAL A 476 27.00 -22.03 -5.37
C VAL A 476 28.33 -22.78 -5.22
N ASP A 477 29.01 -23.09 -6.32
CA ASP A 477 30.30 -23.78 -6.29
C ASP A 477 31.38 -22.96 -5.58
N GLU A 478 31.39 -21.63 -5.77
CA GLU A 478 32.34 -20.74 -5.08
C GLU A 478 32.03 -20.62 -3.58
N ILE A 479 30.77 -20.42 -3.19
CA ILE A 479 30.41 -20.29 -1.76
C ILE A 479 30.52 -21.61 -0.99
N ARG A 480 30.37 -22.77 -1.66
CA ARG A 480 30.62 -24.09 -1.05
C ARG A 480 32.07 -24.25 -0.60
N LYS A 481 33.03 -23.74 -1.38
CA LYS A 481 34.45 -23.66 -0.95
C LYS A 481 34.62 -22.80 0.31
N GLY A 482 33.74 -21.82 0.50
CA GLY A 482 33.67 -20.97 1.68
C GLY A 482 32.85 -21.54 2.86
N GLY A 483 32.41 -22.80 2.79
CA GLY A 483 31.67 -23.48 3.86
C GLY A 483 30.15 -23.35 3.78
N TYR A 484 29.58 -22.89 2.66
CA TYR A 484 28.13 -22.88 2.48
C TYR A 484 27.56 -24.30 2.46
N ASN A 485 26.59 -24.55 3.34
CA ASN A 485 25.78 -25.75 3.33
C ASN A 485 24.29 -25.36 3.37
N PRO A 486 23.45 -25.80 2.41
CA PRO A 486 22.03 -25.49 2.41
C PRO A 486 21.35 -25.89 3.72
N ARG A 487 20.64 -24.96 4.36
CA ARG A 487 19.90 -25.24 5.60
C ARG A 487 18.57 -25.94 5.31
N VAL A 488 18.62 -27.24 5.02
CA VAL A 488 17.43 -28.04 4.64
C VAL A 488 16.26 -27.96 5.64
N SER A 489 16.51 -27.63 6.91
CA SER A 489 15.49 -27.36 7.93
C SER A 489 14.56 -26.20 7.59
N GLU A 490 14.98 -25.29 6.71
CA GLU A 490 14.14 -24.18 6.23
C GLU A 490 13.08 -24.63 5.21
N VAL A 491 13.27 -25.78 4.57
CA VAL A 491 12.26 -26.38 3.69
C VAL A 491 11.32 -27.24 4.52
N LEU A 492 10.20 -26.62 4.87
CA LEU A 492 9.15 -27.24 5.66
C LEU A 492 8.24 -28.09 4.76
N LEU A 493 8.81 -29.01 3.98
CA LEU A 493 8.12 -30.00 3.12
C LEU A 493 8.65 -31.41 3.42
N GLU A 494 7.77 -32.39 3.29
CA GLU A 494 8.12 -33.80 3.49
C GLU A 494 8.70 -34.33 2.17
N MET A 495 10.03 -34.34 2.10
CA MET A 495 10.85 -34.80 0.98
C MET A 495 12.25 -35.10 1.52
N ASP A 496 13.08 -35.77 0.72
CA ASP A 496 14.48 -36.00 1.09
C ASP A 496 15.28 -34.70 1.11
N ASP A 497 16.45 -34.76 1.75
CA ASP A 497 17.26 -33.58 1.98
C ASP A 497 17.95 -33.06 0.71
N GLU A 498 18.11 -33.91 -0.32
CA GLU A 498 18.64 -33.50 -1.63
C GLU A 498 17.63 -32.60 -2.35
N ASP A 499 16.37 -33.01 -2.40
CA ASP A 499 15.25 -32.23 -2.95
C ASP A 499 15.07 -30.89 -2.20
N LYS A 500 15.17 -30.91 -0.86
CA LYS A 500 15.13 -29.66 -0.06
C LYS A 500 16.27 -28.73 -0.44
N ALA A 501 17.48 -29.25 -0.56
CA ALA A 501 18.65 -28.45 -0.93
C ALA A 501 18.44 -27.79 -2.31
N ILE A 502 17.93 -28.53 -3.30
CA ILE A 502 17.63 -28.00 -4.64
C ILE A 502 16.59 -26.87 -4.57
N GLN A 503 15.51 -27.03 -3.80
CA GLN A 503 14.50 -25.97 -3.65
C GLN A 503 15.08 -24.70 -3.05
N LEU A 504 15.94 -24.81 -2.03
CA LEU A 504 16.61 -23.66 -1.41
C LEU A 504 17.49 -22.91 -2.41
N LEU A 505 18.19 -23.64 -3.28
CA LEU A 505 19.03 -23.02 -4.31
C LEU A 505 18.19 -22.19 -5.28
N HIS A 506 16.98 -22.63 -5.61
CA HIS A 506 16.09 -21.97 -6.57
C HIS A 506 15.15 -20.92 -5.94
N HIS A 507 15.46 -20.41 -4.74
CA HIS A 507 14.76 -19.28 -4.15
C HIS A 507 14.87 -18.02 -5.02
N SER A 508 13.78 -17.26 -5.11
CA SER A 508 13.70 -16.08 -6.00
C SER A 508 14.76 -15.01 -5.72
N GLU A 509 15.19 -14.87 -4.46
CA GLU A 509 16.24 -13.94 -4.04
C GLU A 509 17.59 -14.28 -4.69
N LYS A 510 17.89 -15.58 -4.84
CA LYS A 510 19.13 -16.07 -5.42
C LYS A 510 19.14 -15.91 -6.94
N LEU A 511 18.00 -16.16 -7.59
CA LEU A 511 17.82 -15.87 -9.02
C LEU A 511 17.98 -14.37 -9.30
N ALA A 512 17.34 -13.51 -8.51
CA ALA A 512 17.48 -12.06 -8.61
C ALA A 512 18.94 -11.61 -8.41
N LEU A 513 19.66 -12.19 -7.44
CA LEU A 513 21.07 -11.91 -7.21
C LEU A 513 21.95 -12.35 -8.38
N ALA A 514 21.75 -13.57 -8.89
CA ALA A 514 22.49 -14.10 -10.03
C ALA A 514 22.31 -13.20 -11.26
N TYR A 515 21.07 -12.82 -11.57
CA TYR A 515 20.78 -11.85 -12.62
C TYR A 515 21.47 -10.50 -12.37
N GLY A 516 21.39 -10.00 -11.13
CA GLY A 516 22.09 -8.79 -10.70
C GLY A 516 23.60 -8.86 -10.94
N LEU A 517 24.26 -9.99 -10.65
CA LEU A 517 25.69 -10.17 -10.86
C LEU A 517 26.09 -10.31 -12.34
N ILE A 518 25.22 -10.86 -13.19
CA ILE A 518 25.45 -10.93 -14.65
C ILE A 518 25.53 -9.53 -15.24
N ARG A 519 24.57 -8.69 -14.87
CA ARG A 519 24.36 -7.36 -15.44
C ARG A 519 25.21 -6.28 -14.76
N ASN A 520 25.41 -6.38 -13.45
CA ASN A 520 26.14 -5.40 -12.64
C ASN A 520 27.64 -5.72 -12.50
N ARG A 521 28.35 -5.82 -13.64
CA ARG A 521 29.79 -6.16 -13.63
C ARG A 521 30.66 -5.09 -12.96
N GLN A 522 30.34 -3.81 -13.17
CA GLN A 522 31.15 -2.67 -12.70
C GLN A 522 30.51 -1.81 -11.61
N GLY A 523 29.21 -1.95 -11.32
CA GLY A 523 28.55 -1.13 -10.28
C GLY A 523 28.78 -1.67 -8.86
N SER A 524 28.56 -0.80 -7.88
CA SER A 524 28.93 -1.04 -6.47
C SER A 524 27.90 -1.84 -5.66
N GLU A 525 26.61 -1.80 -6.04
CA GLU A 525 25.51 -2.27 -5.19
C GLU A 525 24.42 -3.01 -5.95
N ILE A 526 23.95 -4.14 -5.39
CA ILE A 526 22.78 -4.89 -5.85
C ILE A 526 21.64 -4.66 -4.87
N ARG A 527 20.43 -4.35 -5.36
CA ARG A 527 19.24 -4.10 -4.54
C ARG A 527 18.13 -5.07 -4.90
N ILE A 528 17.63 -5.80 -3.90
CA ILE A 528 16.59 -6.81 -4.09
C ILE A 528 15.45 -6.51 -3.11
N VAL A 529 14.20 -6.57 -3.59
CA VAL A 529 12.99 -6.44 -2.76
C VAL A 529 12.26 -7.77 -2.74
N LYS A 530 12.04 -8.33 -1.54
CA LYS A 530 11.31 -9.57 -1.30
C LYS A 530 9.95 -9.24 -0.67
N ASN A 531 8.89 -9.86 -1.17
CA ASN A 531 7.53 -9.68 -0.64
C ASN A 531 7.27 -10.45 0.68
N LEU A 532 8.10 -11.46 0.97
CA LEU A 532 8.09 -12.26 2.20
C LEU A 532 9.29 -11.92 3.09
N ARG A 533 9.32 -12.48 4.30
CA ARG A 533 10.53 -12.46 5.14
C ARG A 533 11.60 -13.35 4.52
N SER A 534 12.86 -12.94 4.55
CA SER A 534 13.99 -13.77 4.13
C SER A 534 14.04 -15.08 4.93
N CYS A 535 14.50 -16.18 4.34
CA CYS A 535 14.83 -17.39 5.11
C CYS A 535 16.29 -17.35 5.60
N GLU A 536 16.63 -18.16 6.61
CA GLU A 536 17.98 -18.18 7.15
C GLU A 536 19.03 -18.59 6.11
N ASP A 537 18.66 -19.54 5.23
CA ASP A 537 19.51 -20.01 4.15
C ASP A 537 19.85 -18.89 3.14
N CYS A 538 18.84 -18.15 2.66
CA CYS A 538 19.07 -17.01 1.77
C CYS A 538 19.89 -15.91 2.45
N HIS A 539 19.65 -15.66 3.75
CA HIS A 539 20.42 -14.66 4.50
C HIS A 539 21.91 -15.04 4.58
N GLU A 540 22.23 -16.29 4.90
CA GLU A 540 23.62 -16.78 4.95
C GLU A 540 24.25 -16.83 3.56
N PHE A 541 23.50 -17.25 2.53
CA PHE A 541 23.92 -17.20 1.14
C PHE A 541 24.35 -15.78 0.73
N MET A 542 23.54 -14.77 1.05
CA MET A 542 23.85 -13.37 0.72
C MET A 542 25.11 -12.85 1.44
N LYS A 543 25.34 -13.24 2.70
CA LYS A 543 26.59 -12.93 3.43
C LYS A 543 27.79 -13.48 2.68
N LEU A 544 27.80 -14.79 2.38
CA LEU A 544 28.92 -15.44 1.72
C LEU A 544 29.18 -14.86 0.32
N VAL A 545 28.13 -14.61 -0.46
CA VAL A 545 28.27 -13.94 -1.77
C VAL A 545 28.86 -12.55 -1.62
N SER A 546 28.40 -11.74 -0.65
CA SER A 546 28.95 -10.40 -0.42
C SER A 546 30.45 -10.43 -0.10
N LYS A 547 30.93 -11.48 0.58
CA LYS A 547 32.34 -11.69 0.92
C LYS A 547 33.15 -12.15 -0.30
N ILE A 548 32.68 -13.15 -1.05
CA ILE A 548 33.45 -13.74 -2.15
C ILE A 548 33.50 -12.76 -3.33
N TYR A 549 32.37 -12.16 -3.69
CA TYR A 549 32.28 -11.26 -4.84
C TYR A 549 32.66 -9.82 -4.52
N GLN A 550 32.94 -9.49 -3.25
CA GLN A 550 33.24 -8.12 -2.79
C GLN A 550 32.18 -7.10 -3.27
N LYS A 551 30.91 -7.52 -3.22
CA LYS A 551 29.76 -6.70 -3.62
C LYS A 551 28.91 -6.37 -2.41
N ARG A 552 28.44 -5.12 -2.33
CA ARG A 552 27.43 -4.74 -1.36
C ARG A 552 26.05 -5.15 -1.89
N ILE A 553 25.32 -5.91 -1.09
CA ILE A 553 23.99 -6.42 -1.45
C ILE A 553 23.01 -5.86 -0.43
N ILE A 554 21.93 -5.24 -0.91
CA ILE A 554 20.87 -4.68 -0.09
C ILE A 554 19.61 -5.49 -0.39
N VAL A 555 19.11 -6.20 0.60
CA VAL A 555 17.84 -6.94 0.49
C VAL A 555 16.82 -6.32 1.42
N ARG A 556 15.73 -5.79 0.86
CA ARG A 556 14.53 -5.44 1.62
C ARG A 556 13.64 -6.66 1.70
N ASP A 557 13.30 -7.09 2.90
CA ASP A 557 12.21 -8.03 3.12
C ASP A 557 10.96 -7.31 3.65
N ARG A 558 9.93 -8.07 4.06
CA ARG A 558 8.69 -7.49 4.59
C ARG A 558 8.87 -6.68 5.90
N ILE A 559 9.96 -6.88 6.64
CA ILE A 559 10.19 -6.34 7.98
C ILE A 559 11.24 -5.25 7.97
N ARG A 560 12.37 -5.46 7.28
CA ARG A 560 13.55 -4.60 7.33
C ARG A 560 14.43 -4.72 6.09
N PHE A 561 15.45 -3.86 6.04
CA PHE A 561 16.58 -4.01 5.16
C PHE A 561 17.71 -4.79 5.81
N HIS A 562 18.32 -5.63 4.98
CA HIS A 562 19.55 -6.36 5.24
C HIS A 562 20.63 -5.80 4.33
N HIS A 563 21.64 -5.16 4.91
CA HIS A 563 22.80 -4.64 4.17
C HIS A 563 23.95 -5.63 4.35
N PHE A 564 24.20 -6.44 3.32
CA PHE A 564 25.29 -7.40 3.29
C PHE A 564 26.55 -6.77 2.74
N LYS A 565 27.65 -6.88 3.49
CA LYS A 565 28.97 -6.39 3.09
C LYS A 565 30.04 -7.24 3.77
N ASN A 566 31.00 -7.73 3.00
CA ASN A 566 32.16 -8.47 3.49
C ASN A 566 31.86 -9.71 4.36
N GLY A 567 30.68 -10.32 4.18
CA GLY A 567 30.26 -11.47 5.00
C GLY A 567 29.39 -11.11 6.19
N ASP A 568 29.19 -9.83 6.49
CA ASP A 568 28.36 -9.37 7.59
C ASP A 568 27.03 -8.81 7.08
N CYS A 569 26.02 -8.79 7.95
CA CYS A 569 24.73 -8.13 7.71
C CYS A 569 24.46 -7.06 8.77
N SER A 570 23.87 -5.94 8.37
CA SER A 570 23.46 -4.85 9.28
C SER A 570 22.49 -5.27 10.39
N CYS A 571 21.82 -6.41 10.27
CA CYS A 571 20.92 -6.93 11.30
C CYS A 571 21.64 -7.64 12.46
N LYS A 572 22.94 -7.95 12.33
CA LYS A 572 23.73 -8.72 13.33
C LYS A 572 23.05 -10.04 13.74
N ASP A 573 22.40 -10.71 12.78
CA ASP A 573 21.63 -11.94 13.00
C ASP A 573 20.46 -11.82 13.99
N TYR A 574 20.04 -10.58 14.28
CA TYR A 574 18.82 -10.26 15.03
C TYR A 574 17.73 -9.75 14.09
N TRP A 575 16.96 -10.66 13.47
CA TRP A 575 15.97 -10.30 12.44
C TRP A 575 14.84 -11.30 12.29
#